data_AF-A0A3C1E6B5-F1
#
_entry.id   AF-A0A3C1E6B5-F1
#
_cell.length_a   1.000
_cell.length_b   1.000
_cell.length_c   1.000
_cell.angle_alpha   90.00
_cell.angle_beta   90.00
_cell.angle_gamma   90.00
#
_symmetry.space_group_name_H-M   'P 1'
#
loop_
_entity.id
_entity.type
_entity.pdbx_description
1 polymer ?
#
loop_
_entity_poly.entity_id
_entity_poly.type
_entity_poly.pdbx_seq_one_letter_code
_entity_poly.pdbx_strand_id
1 'polypeptide(L)' 'MLRGWSKFVCNECGHKFVGMDFEYQCTALSAPLKCPACGSWHTRPAWSWWQKWVYKEIWKTQDEYRNKTEEQ' A
#
# COMPACT_ATOMS: atom_id res chain seq x y z
N MET A 1 -10.99 -8.33 -2.95
CA MET A 1 -10.70 -9.69 -3.47
C MET A 1 -9.19 -9.92 -3.51
N LEU A 2 -8.76 -11.19 -3.48
CA LEU A 2 -7.36 -11.57 -3.68
C LEU A 2 -7.09 -11.67 -5.19
N ARG A 3 -6.18 -10.84 -5.70
CA ARG A 3 -5.80 -10.80 -7.13
C ARG A 3 -4.56 -11.62 -7.45
N GLY A 4 -3.90 -12.19 -6.43
CA GLY A 4 -2.72 -13.04 -6.56
C GLY A 4 -1.50 -12.38 -5.97
N TRP A 5 -0.36 -12.47 -6.67
CA TRP A 5 0.93 -11.97 -6.21
C TRP A 5 1.38 -10.86 -7.16
N SER A 6 1.72 -9.70 -6.61
CA SER A 6 2.14 -8.54 -7.39
C SER A 6 3.42 -7.93 -6.85
N LYS A 7 4.11 -7.17 -7.69
CA LYS A 7 5.33 -6.45 -7.31
C LYS A 7 4.94 -5.12 -6.70
N PHE A 8 5.36 -4.88 -5.46
CA PHE A 8 5.18 -3.64 -4.74
C PHE A 8 6.49 -2.87 -4.65
N VAL A 9 6.37 -1.55 -4.59
CA VAL A 9 7.47 -0.61 -4.42
C VAL A 9 7.13 0.28 -3.24
N CYS A 10 8.07 0.32 -2.30
CA CYS A 10 8.08 1.23 -1.17
C CYS A 10 8.41 2.65 -1.64
N ASN A 11 7.57 3.64 -1.32
CA ASN A 11 7.81 5.02 -1.71
C ASN A 11 8.86 5.73 -0.83
N GLU A 12 9.01 5.33 0.43
CA GLU A 12 10.00 5.92 1.34
C GLU A 12 11.42 5.37 1.11
N CYS A 13 11.53 4.05 1.04
CA CYS A 13 12.79 3.33 1.01
C CYS A 13 13.19 2.87 -0.41
N GLY A 14 12.28 2.93 -1.39
CA GLY A 14 12.53 2.47 -2.76
C GLY A 14 12.61 0.95 -2.93
N HIS A 15 12.51 0.17 -1.84
CA HIS A 15 12.60 -1.29 -1.89
C HIS A 15 11.45 -1.91 -2.71
N LYS A 16 11.80 -2.85 -3.59
CA LYS A 16 10.84 -3.58 -4.42
C LYS A 16 10.70 -5.00 -3.89
N PHE A 17 9.49 -5.41 -3.58
CA PHE A 17 9.21 -6.75 -3.06
C PHE A 17 7.97 -7.34 -3.72
N VAL A 18 7.84 -8.66 -3.68
CA VAL A 18 6.62 -9.33 -4.14
C VAL A 18 5.72 -9.55 -2.94
N GLY A 19 4.46 -9.17 -3.07
CA GLY A 19 3.49 -9.25 -2.01
C GLY A 19 2.13 -9.70 -2.52
N MET A 20 1.28 -10.10 -1.59
CA MET A 20 -0.06 -10.57 -1.87
C MET A 20 -0.95 -9.38 -2.26
N ASP A 21 -1.47 -9.40 -3.48
CA ASP A 21 -2.28 -8.31 -4.03
C ASP A 21 -3.73 -8.47 -3.58
N PHE A 22 -4.10 -7.68 -2.57
CA PHE A 22 -5.49 -7.57 -2.14
C PHE A 22 -6.09 -6.30 -2.70
N GLU A 23 -7.36 -6.33 -3.09
CA GLU A 23 -8.08 -5.12 -3.42
C GLU A 23 -8.32 -4.25 -2.20
N TYR A 24 -8.06 -2.96 -2.36
CA TYR A 24 -8.37 -1.95 -1.36
C TYR A 24 -9.86 -1.62 -1.42
N GLN A 25 -10.63 -1.92 -0.36
CA GLN A 25 -12.05 -1.56 -0.21
C GLN A 25 -12.94 -1.87 -1.43
N CYS A 26 -12.78 -3.03 -2.07
CA CYS A 26 -13.50 -3.41 -3.30
C CYS A 26 -13.32 -2.43 -4.47
N THR A 27 -12.23 -1.67 -4.49
CA THR A 27 -11.83 -0.84 -5.64
C THR A 27 -10.91 -1.63 -6.58
N ALA A 28 -10.65 -1.07 -7.77
CA ALA A 28 -9.65 -1.59 -8.69
C ALA A 28 -8.19 -1.36 -8.23
N LEU A 29 -7.98 -0.75 -7.06
CA LEU A 29 -6.68 -0.44 -6.49
C LEU A 29 -6.21 -1.54 -5.55
N SER A 30 -4.91 -1.70 -5.45
CA SER A 30 -4.28 -2.65 -4.55
C SER A 30 -4.10 -2.03 -3.17
N ALA A 31 -4.43 -2.79 -2.14
CA ALA A 31 -4.16 -2.42 -0.76
C ALA A 31 -2.64 -2.32 -0.55
N PRO A 32 -2.16 -1.25 0.11
CA PRO A 32 -0.76 -1.15 0.41
C PRO A 32 -0.36 -2.17 1.48
N LEU A 33 0.80 -2.76 1.26
CA LEU A 33 1.40 -3.75 2.15
C LEU A 33 2.46 -3.12 3.04
N LYS A 34 2.73 -3.76 4.18
CA LYS A 34 3.86 -3.39 5.02
C LYS A 34 5.17 -3.67 4.29
N CYS A 35 6.02 -2.67 4.17
CA CYS A 35 7.34 -2.86 3.63
C CYS A 35 8.19 -3.70 4.61
N PRO A 36 8.82 -4.80 4.16
CA PRO A 36 9.68 -5.62 5.03
C PRO A 36 10.99 -4.93 5.41
N ALA A 37 11.42 -3.92 4.63
CA ALA A 37 12.70 -3.22 4.85
C ALA A 37 12.58 -2.07 5.86
N CYS A 38 11.57 -1.20 5.71
CA CYS A 38 11.39 -0.01 6.57
C CYS A 38 10.17 -0.09 7.49
N GLY A 39 9.29 -1.08 7.31
CA GLY A 39 8.07 -1.22 8.11
C GLY A 39 6.94 -0.26 7.74
N SER A 40 7.13 0.65 6.79
CA SER A 40 6.09 1.58 6.39
C SER A 40 5.03 0.98 5.50
N TRP A 41 3.88 1.64 5.46
CA TRP A 41 2.72 1.24 4.69
C TRP A 41 2.52 2.08 3.43
N HIS A 42 3.51 2.89 3.07
CA HIS A 42 3.51 3.69 1.84
C HIS A 42 4.05 2.89 0.67
N THR A 43 3.40 1.76 0.39
CA THR A 43 3.75 0.89 -0.71
C THR A 43 2.70 0.97 -1.81
N ARG A 44 3.12 0.76 -3.05
CA ARG A 44 2.23 0.74 -4.22
C ARG A 44 2.67 -0.35 -5.19
N PRO A 45 1.78 -0.87 -6.03
CA PRO A 45 2.18 -1.73 -7.13
C PRO A 45 3.18 -1.04 -8.06
N ALA A 46 4.16 -1.78 -8.55
CA ALA A 46 5.17 -1.28 -9.47
C ALA A 46 4.56 -0.77 -10.79
N TRP A 47 3.47 -1.39 -11.23
CA TRP A 47 2.76 -1.03 -12.46
C TRP A 47 1.91 0.24 -12.32
N SER A 48 1.61 0.70 -11.09
CA SER A 48 0.73 1.84 -10.83
C SER A 48 1.48 3.17 -10.65
N TRP A 49 2.65 3.35 -11.29
CA TRP A 49 3.48 4.52 -11.05
C TRP A 49 2.81 5.86 -11.40
N TRP A 50 1.94 5.89 -12.42
CA TRP A 50 1.09 7.03 -12.81
C TRP A 50 -0.04 7.32 -11.82
N GLN A 51 -0.44 6.36 -10.97
CA GLN A 51 -1.49 6.53 -9.94
C GLN A 51 -0.91 7.03 -8.60
N LYS A 52 0.29 7.62 -8.60
CA LYS A 52 0.97 8.06 -7.36
C LYS A 52 0.08 8.95 -6.47
N TRP A 53 -0.67 9.85 -7.09
CA TRP A 53 -1.54 10.78 -6.38
C TRP A 53 -2.68 10.06 -5.64
N VAL A 54 -3.32 9.10 -6.30
CA VAL A 54 -4.40 8.28 -5.72
C VAL A 54 -3.88 7.46 -4.53
N TYR A 55 -2.70 6.83 -4.68
CA TYR A 55 -2.08 6.08 -3.58
C TYR A 55 -1.69 6.97 -2.41
N LYS A 56 -1.33 8.23 -2.64
CA LYS A 56 -1.01 9.18 -1.56
C LYS A 56 -2.22 9.45 -0.67
N GLU A 57 -3.41 9.56 -1.25
CA GLU A 57 -4.65 9.69 -0.46
C GLU A 57 -4.96 8.40 0.31
N ILE A 58 -4.84 7.24 -0.32
CA ILE A 58 -5.02 5.94 0.35
C ILE A 58 -4.10 5.81 1.56
N TRP A 59 -2.81 6.13 1.40
CA TRP A 59 -1.84 6.06 2.49
C TRP A 59 -2.23 6.98 3.64
N LYS A 60 -2.61 8.23 3.35
CA LYS A 60 -3.04 9.19 4.37
C LYS A 60 -4.24 8.67 5.15
N THR A 61 -5.27 8.19 4.45
CA THR A 61 -6.46 7.59 5.08
C THR A 61 -6.08 6.39 5.94
N GLN A 62 -5.15 5.56 5.49
CA GLN A 62 -4.75 4.36 6.21
C GLN A 62 -3.88 4.65 7.45
N ASP A 63 -3.05 5.69 7.39
CA ASP A 63 -2.33 6.22 8.56
C ASP A 63 -3.32 6.81 9.58
N GLU A 64 -4.34 7.57 9.12
CA GLU A 64 -5.39 8.09 10.00
C GLU A 64 -6.19 6.98 10.70
N TYR A 65 -6.57 5.92 9.98
CA TYR A 65 -7.23 4.76 10.58
C TYR A 65 -6.34 4.04 11.59
N ARG A 66 -5.04 3.89 11.29
CA ARG A 66 -4.10 3.26 12.23
C ARG A 66 -3.93 4.04 13.51
N ASN A 67 -3.68 5.34 13.39
CA ASN A 67 -3.53 6.21 14.57
C ASN A 67 -4.76 6.09 15.48
N LYS A 68 -5.96 6.09 14.92
CA LYS A 68 -7.20 5.88 15.69
C LYS A 68 -7.29 4.52 16.38
N THR A 69 -6.71 3.46 15.78
CA THR A 69 -6.76 2.10 16.36
C THR A 69 -5.75 1.93 17.49
N GLU A 70 -4.64 2.67 17.45
CA GLU A 70 -3.63 2.68 18.52
C GLU A 70 -4.06 3.52 19.74
N GLU A 71 -5.03 4.41 19.57
CA GLU A 71 -5.62 5.22 20.64
C GLU A 71 -6.78 4.50 21.39
N GLN A 72 -7.17 3.29 20.98
CA GLN A 72 -8.30 2.53 21.55
C GLN A 72 -7.89 1.43 22.54
#